data_AF-A0A8S3GZQ1-F1
#
_entry.id   AF-A0A8S3GZQ1-F1
#
_cell.length_a   1.000
_cell.length_b   1.000
_cell.length_c   1.000
_cell.angle_alpha   90.00
_cell.angle_beta   90.00
_cell.angle_gamma   90.00
#
_symmetry.space_group_name_H-M   'P 1'
#
loop_
_entity.id
_entity.type
_entity.pdbx_description
1 polymer ?
#
loop_
_entity_poly.entity_id
_entity_poly.type
_entity_poly.pdbx_seq_one_letter_code
_entity_poly.pdbx_strand_id
1 'polypeptide(L)' 'MVASDWYGILGVKSTATDDEIKKAYRKKALQYHPDKNPSTTAEETFKEINKAYETLSDADKRRMYDLQQQIPVTTTTKSN' A
#
# COMPACT_ATOMS: atom_id res chain seq x y z
N MET A 1 -1.88 9.77 15.55
CA MET A 1 -2.64 8.81 14.71
C MET A 1 -1.86 8.60 13.43
N VAL A 2 -1.07 7.54 13.34
CA VAL A 2 -0.46 7.11 12.08
C VAL A 2 -0.56 5.59 12.08
N ALA A 3 -1.74 5.11 11.68
CA ALA A 3 -1.90 3.76 11.19
C ALA A 3 -0.87 3.57 10.06
N SER A 4 -0.15 2.46 10.05
CA SER A 4 0.95 2.17 9.12
C SER A 4 0.49 2.24 7.67
N ASP A 5 0.48 3.44 7.08
CA ASP A 5 -0.21 3.76 5.84
C ASP A 5 0.49 3.07 4.66
N TRP A 6 0.11 1.82 4.35
CA TRP A 6 0.63 1.10 3.18
C TRP A 6 0.40 1.93 1.91
N TYR A 7 -0.70 2.67 1.86
CA TYR A 7 -1.00 3.62 0.79
C TYR A 7 0.06 4.75 0.77
N GLY A 8 0.40 5.35 1.91
CA GLY A 8 1.47 6.34 2.05
C GLY A 8 2.87 5.80 1.72
N ILE A 9 3.17 4.56 2.08
CA ILE A 9 4.42 3.86 1.70
C ILE A 9 4.52 3.74 0.18
N LEU A 10 3.43 3.41 -0.50
CA LEU A 10 3.37 3.40 -1.96
C LEU A 10 3.24 4.81 -2.56
N GLY A 11 2.85 5.81 -1.76
CA GLY A 11 2.57 7.18 -2.21
C GLY A 11 1.24 7.29 -2.97
N VAL A 12 0.29 6.41 -2.70
CA VAL A 12 -1.04 6.38 -3.30
C VAL A 12 -2.09 6.77 -2.25
N LYS A 13 -3.31 7.09 -2.70
CA LYS A 13 -4.44 7.36 -1.81
C LYS A 13 -5.09 6.06 -1.35
N SER A 14 -5.81 6.09 -0.22
CA SER A 14 -6.66 4.96 0.22
C SER A 14 -7.76 4.61 -0.79
N THR A 15 -8.15 5.57 -1.64
CA THR A 15 -9.07 5.38 -2.77
C THR A 15 -8.41 4.82 -4.02
N ALA A 16 -7.10 4.53 -4.00
CA ALA A 16 -6.38 4.05 -5.17
C ALA A 16 -6.89 2.68 -5.62
N THR A 17 -6.96 2.52 -6.94
CA THR A 17 -7.29 1.26 -7.60
C THR A 17 -6.08 0.32 -7.60
N ASP A 18 -6.31 -0.97 -7.84
CA ASP A 18 -5.26 -1.97 -8.00
C ASP A 18 -4.23 -1.57 -9.09
N ASP A 19 -4.69 -0.97 -10.20
CA ASP A 19 -3.80 -0.47 -11.27
C ASP A 19 -2.88 0.66 -10.77
N GLU A 20 -3.41 1.60 -9.98
CA GLU A 20 -2.62 2.69 -9.39
C GLU A 20 -1.60 2.17 -8.38
N ILE A 21 -2.00 1.23 -7.51
CA ILE A 21 -1.12 0.57 -6.55
C ILE A 21 0.02 -0.14 -7.31
N LYS A 22 -0.29 -0.87 -8.38
CA LYS A 22 0.69 -1.59 -9.19
C LYS A 22 1.65 -0.66 -9.94
N LYS A 23 1.15 0.45 -10.48
CA LYS A 23 1.98 1.50 -11.11
C LYS A 23 2.92 2.16 -10.10
N ALA A 24 2.40 2.53 -8.93
CA ALA A 24 3.19 3.16 -7.88
C ALA A 24 4.28 2.21 -7.36
N TYR A 25 3.93 0.94 -7.12
CA TYR A 25 4.88 -0.12 -6.76
C TYR A 25 6.01 -0.21 -7.79
N ARG A 26 5.69 -0.34 -9.08
CA ARG A 26 6.71 -0.43 -10.14
C ARG A 26 7.62 0.79 -10.18
N LYS A 27 7.06 1.99 -10.04
CA LYS A 27 7.82 3.25 -10.06
C LYS A 27 8.78 3.33 -8.86
N LYS A 28 8.32 2.99 -7.65
CA LYS A 28 9.18 2.99 -6.47
C LYS A 28 10.19 1.84 -6.48
N ALA A 29 9.80 0.65 -6.92
CA ALA A 29 10.69 -0.50 -7.06
C ALA A 29 11.89 -0.18 -7.98
N LEU A 30 11.68 0.54 -9.09
CA LEU A 30 12.76 1.01 -9.96
C LEU A 30 13.63 2.09 -9.31
N GLN A 31 13.04 2.93 -8.46
CA GLN A 31 13.72 4.06 -7.80
C GLN A 31 14.57 3.60 -6.60
N TYR A 32 14.11 2.58 -5.88
CA TYR A 32 14.78 1.97 -4.73
C TYR A 32 15.39 0.60 -5.07
N HIS A 33 15.62 0.31 -6.36
CA HIS A 33 16.14 -0.99 -6.79
C HIS A 33 17.58 -1.17 -6.24
N PRO A 34 17.89 -2.29 -5.58
CA PRO A 34 19.20 -2.51 -4.95
C PRO A 34 20.36 -2.50 -5.96
N ASP A 35 20.09 -2.86 -7.22
CA ASP A 35 21.06 -2.80 -8.33
C ASP A 35 21.51 -1.37 -8.69
N LYS A 36 20.60 -0.39 -8.57
CA LYS A 36 20.89 1.01 -8.90
C LYS A 36 21.23 1.86 -7.68
N ASN A 37 20.82 1.42 -6.48
CA ASN A 37 21.08 2.12 -5.25
C ASN A 37 21.42 1.12 -4.13
N PRO A 38 22.72 0.84 -3.89
CA PRO A 38 23.17 -0.11 -2.86
C PRO A 38 23.09 0.47 -1.44
N SER A 39 22.15 1.38 -1.18
CA SER A 39 21.94 1.97 0.15
C SER A 39 21.07 1.06 1.01
N THR A 40 21.42 0.91 2.28
CA THR A 40 20.61 0.16 3.27
C THR A 40 19.19 0.70 3.37
N THR A 41 19.03 2.02 3.27
CA THR A 41 17.72 2.69 3.24
C THR A 41 16.87 2.31 2.03
N ALA A 42 17.47 1.99 0.88
CA ALA A 42 16.74 1.55 -0.30
C ALA A 42 16.18 0.13 -0.10
N GLU A 43 16.95 -0.77 0.53
CA GLU A 43 16.50 -2.12 0.87
C GLU A 43 15.34 -2.10 1.87
N GLU A 44 15.44 -1.29 2.93
CA GLU A 44 14.36 -1.15 3.92
C GLU A 44 13.08 -0.60 3.28
N THR A 45 13.21 0.49 2.50
CA THR A 45 12.08 1.09 1.78
C THR A 45 11.46 0.08 0.80
N PHE A 46 12.28 -0.69 0.09
CA PHE A 46 11.81 -1.72 -0.84
C PHE A 46 11.04 -2.84 -0.13
N LYS A 47 11.53 -3.31 1.03
CA LYS A 47 10.81 -4.29 1.87
C LYS A 47 9.45 -3.78 2.31
N GLU A 48 9.35 -2.51 2.71
CA GLU A 48 8.07 -1.87 3.07
C GLU A 48 7.12 -1.77 1.89
N ILE A 49 7.61 -1.32 0.73
CA ILE A 49 6.84 -1.23 -0.52
C ILE A 49 6.29 -2.61 -0.93
N ASN A 50 7.11 -3.67 -0.78
CA ASN A 50 6.69 -5.03 -1.10
C ASN A 50 5.57 -5.51 -0.18
N LYS A 51 5.73 -5.32 1.14
CA LYS A 51 4.67 -5.65 2.12
C LYS A 51 3.37 -4.89 1.88
N ALA A 52 3.48 -3.60 1.55
CA ALA A 52 2.35 -2.76 1.18
C ALA A 52 1.60 -3.35 -0.02
N TYR A 53 2.34 -3.67 -1.09
CA TYR A 53 1.79 -4.23 -2.31
C TYR A 53 1.19 -5.63 -2.11
N GLU A 54 1.83 -6.52 -1.35
CA GLU A 54 1.29 -7.84 -1.04
C GLU A 54 -0.05 -7.79 -0.29
N THR A 55 -0.23 -6.78 0.56
CA THR A 55 -1.48 -6.58 1.32
C THR A 55 -2.54 -5.90 0.46
N LEU A 56 -2.16 -4.89 -0.34
CA LEU A 56 -3.11 -4.07 -1.10
C LEU A 56 -3.45 -4.63 -2.49
N SER A 57 -2.62 -5.50 -3.07
CA SER A 57 -2.89 -6.13 -4.37
C SER A 57 -3.92 -7.26 -4.29
N ASP A 58 -4.11 -7.84 -3.11
CA ASP A 58 -5.12 -8.85 -2.85
C ASP A 58 -6.35 -8.18 -2.22
N ALA A 59 -7.50 -8.31 -2.86
CA ALA A 59 -8.73 -7.64 -2.43
C ALA A 59 -9.22 -8.13 -1.06
N ASP A 60 -9.02 -9.42 -0.75
CA ASP A 60 -9.39 -9.99 0.55
C ASP A 60 -8.44 -9.50 1.64
N LYS A 61 -7.13 -9.52 1.40
CA LYS A 61 -6.15 -8.98 2.35
C LYS A 61 -6.31 -7.48 2.55
N ARG A 62 -6.58 -6.73 1.48
CA ARG A 62 -6.85 -5.29 1.53
C ARG A 62 -8.08 -5.02 2.38
N ARG A 63 -9.17 -5.77 2.16
CA ARG A 63 -10.39 -5.63 2.96
C ARG A 63 -10.16 -5.96 4.42
N MET A 64 -9.45 -7.05 4.71
CA MET A 64 -9.07 -7.43 6.09
C MET A 64 -8.20 -6.35 6.73
N TYR A 65 -7.26 -5.79 5.99
CA TYR A 65 -6.41 -4.71 6.43
C TYR A 65 -7.19 -3.42 6.72
N ASP A 66 -8.08 -3.00 5.81
CA ASP A 66 -8.93 -1.84 5.97
C ASP A 66 -9.89 -2.01 7.18
N LEU A 67 -10.43 -3.23 7.38
CA LEU A 67 -11.24 -3.60 8.55
C LEU A 67 -10.43 -3.55 9.86
N GLN A 68 -9.19 -4.06 9.85
CA GLN A 68 -8.32 -4.16 11.02
C GLN A 68 -7.77 -2.79 11.44
N GLN A 69 -7.59 -1.87 10.50
CA GLN A 69 -7.13 -0.50 10.75
C GLN A 69 -8.25 0.47 11.17
N GLN A 70 -9.49 0.00 11.38
CA GLN A 70 -10.65 0.84 11.72
C GLN A 70 -10.79 2.06 10.80
N ILE A 71 -10.37 1.94 9.55
CA ILE A 71 -10.68 2.95 8.54
C ILE A 71 -12.19 2.87 8.37
N PRO A 72 -12.96 3.97 8.53
CA PRO A 72 -14.39 3.89 8.38
C PRO A 72 -14.70 3.49 6.94
N VAL A 73 -14.93 2.20 6.74
CA VAL A 73 -15.52 1.66 5.52
C VAL A 73 -16.90 2.29 5.48
N THR A 74 -17.10 3.25 4.58
CA THR A 74 -18.42 3.82 4.34
C THR A 74 -19.26 2.78 3.61
N THR A 75 -19.62 1.71 4.31
CA THR A 75 -20.74 0.87 3.91
C THR A 75 -21.97 1.74 4.07
N THR A 76 -22.46 2.27 2.95
CA THR A 76 -23.81 2.83 2.84
C THR A 76 -24.80 1.72 3.17
N THR A 77 -25.08 1.52 4.45
CA THR A 77 -26.29 0.84 4.90
C THR A 77 -27.40 1.86 4.82
N LYS A 78 -28.07 1.89 3.66
CA LYS A 78 -29.41 2.46 3.55
C LYS A 78 -30.34 1.49 4.29
N SER A 79 -30.47 1.67 5.60
CA SER A 79 -31.53 1.01 6.38
C SER A 79 -32.82 1.74 6.05
N ASN A 80 -33.69 1.02 5.36
CA ASN A 80 -35.09 1.37 5.17
C ASN A 80 -35.90 1.05 6.43
#